data_AF-A0A5U7HCL8-F1
#
_entry.id   AF-A0A5U7HCL8-F1
#
_cell.length_a   1.000
_cell.length_b   1.000
_cell.length_c   1.000
_cell.angle_alpha   90.00
_cell.angle_beta   90.00
_cell.angle_gamma   90.00
#
_symmetry.space_group_name_H-M   'P 1'
#
loop_
_entity.id
_entity.type
_entity.pdbx_description
1 polymer ?
#
loop_
_entity_poly.entity_id
_entity_poly.type
_entity_poly.pdbx_seq_one_letter_code
_entity_poly.pdbx_strand_id
1 'polypeptide(L)'
;MPPDNTQSGKSGKHCIVPDNDIHTPAQSNHDPFIIPDCVRQYAGEPLYIIVAHWCVQQQDWVGHNQISEAFHITTRRASFLISYLRSKKKRVACVCRHQALPNKARRYEVYVIRVLERPSPARREKPPSPPVSRRRTGNANNALANDLWNRLCRNRNTGTILKKEKDDDGI
;
A
#
# COMPACT_ATOMS: atom_id res chain seq x y z
N MET A 1 10.95 4.45 -50.33
CA MET A 1 11.26 5.33 -49.18
C MET A 1 9.94 5.94 -48.72
N PRO A 2 9.66 5.96 -47.41
CA PRO A 2 8.61 5.16 -46.75
C PRO A 2 7.23 5.83 -46.60
N PRO A 3 6.17 5.05 -46.28
CA PRO A 3 4.81 5.54 -46.07
C PRO A 3 4.59 6.16 -44.68
N ASP A 4 3.73 7.17 -44.66
CA ASP A 4 3.26 7.96 -43.53
C ASP A 4 2.44 7.10 -42.54
N ASN A 5 2.89 7.05 -41.30
CA ASN A 5 2.37 6.22 -40.22
C ASN A 5 1.41 7.04 -39.35
N THR A 6 0.15 7.13 -39.79
CA THR A 6 -0.91 7.72 -38.96
C THR A 6 -1.22 6.81 -37.77
N GLN A 7 -0.96 7.37 -36.58
CA GLN A 7 -1.13 6.73 -35.28
C GLN A 7 -2.59 6.34 -35.04
N SER A 8 -2.83 5.04 -34.84
CA SER A 8 -4.11 4.54 -34.36
C SER A 8 -4.27 4.88 -32.88
N GLY A 9 -5.13 5.87 -32.60
CA GLY A 9 -5.65 6.11 -31.26
C GLY A 9 -6.44 4.89 -30.80
N LYS A 10 -5.84 4.08 -29.92
CA LYS A 10 -6.54 3.03 -29.20
C LYS A 10 -7.52 3.70 -28.24
N SER A 11 -8.79 3.72 -28.63
CA SER A 11 -9.89 4.09 -27.75
C SER A 11 -9.89 3.14 -26.54
N GLY A 12 -9.59 3.71 -25.38
CA GLY A 12 -9.81 3.05 -24.10
C GLY A 12 -11.29 2.66 -24.04
N LYS A 13 -11.54 1.37 -23.91
CA LYS A 13 -12.88 0.82 -23.78
C LYS A 13 -13.46 1.39 -22.48
N HIS A 14 -14.38 2.34 -22.60
CA HIS A 14 -15.10 2.89 -21.47
C HIS A 14 -16.03 1.77 -20.97
N CYS A 15 -15.68 1.14 -19.85
CA CYS A 15 -16.52 0.12 -19.24
C CYS A 15 -17.78 0.80 -18.68
N ILE A 16 -18.94 0.36 -19.13
CA ILE A 16 -20.25 0.74 -18.59
C ILE A 16 -20.36 0.03 -17.23
N VAL A 17 -20.54 0.79 -16.15
CA VAL A 17 -20.61 0.27 -14.77
C VAL A 17 -22.04 -0.15 -14.47
N PRO A 18 -22.35 -1.43 -14.17
CA PRO A 18 -23.63 -1.82 -13.62
C PRO A 18 -23.72 -1.47 -12.12
N ASP A 19 -24.89 -0.96 -11.71
CA ASP A 19 -25.24 -0.34 -10.41
C ASP A 19 -25.16 -1.26 -9.16
N ASN A 20 -24.68 -2.51 -9.30
CA ASN A 20 -24.77 -3.53 -8.25
C ASN A 20 -23.43 -3.95 -7.61
N ASP A 21 -22.35 -3.18 -7.81
CA ASP A 21 -20.97 -3.57 -7.40
C ASP A 21 -20.31 -2.68 -6.36
N ILE A 22 -21.08 -1.93 -5.59
CA ILE A 22 -20.54 -1.13 -4.50
C ILE A 22 -20.26 -2.05 -3.30
N HIS A 23 -18.98 -2.39 -3.08
CA HIS A 23 -18.56 -3.08 -1.86
C HIS A 23 -18.41 -2.06 -0.73
N THR A 24 -19.39 -2.03 0.17
CA THR A 24 -19.32 -1.26 1.42
C THR A 24 -18.68 -2.14 2.50
N PRO A 25 -17.43 -1.87 2.90
CA PRO A 25 -16.78 -2.60 3.97
C PRO A 25 -17.45 -2.31 5.31
N ALA A 26 -17.57 -3.33 6.17
CA ALA A 26 -18.22 -3.23 7.49
C ALA A 26 -17.55 -2.27 8.49
N GLN A 27 -16.36 -1.75 8.17
CA GLN A 27 -15.63 -0.82 9.03
C GLN A 27 -15.65 0.59 8.40
N SER A 28 -16.05 1.59 9.18
CA SER A 28 -16.19 2.99 8.75
C SER A 28 -14.90 3.62 8.20
N ASN A 29 -13.73 3.07 8.54
CA ASN A 29 -12.43 3.55 8.06
C ASN A 29 -12.08 3.04 6.66
N HIS A 30 -12.95 2.27 6.02
CA HIS A 30 -12.71 1.77 4.68
C HIS A 30 -13.64 2.47 3.69
N ASP A 31 -13.06 3.21 2.74
CA ASP A 31 -13.83 3.79 1.64
C ASP A 31 -14.56 2.68 0.85
N PRO A 32 -15.78 2.95 0.37
CA PRO A 32 -16.41 2.08 -0.62
C PRO A 32 -15.51 1.95 -1.84
N PHE A 33 -15.55 0.79 -2.48
CA PHE A 33 -14.85 0.56 -3.74
C PHE A 33 -15.73 -0.26 -4.67
N ILE A 34 -15.47 -0.10 -5.97
CA ILE A 34 -16.15 -0.85 -7.02
C ILE A 34 -15.16 -1.86 -7.58
N ILE A 35 -15.64 -3.08 -7.83
CA ILE A 35 -14.84 -4.13 -8.45
C ILE A 35 -15.15 -4.11 -9.95
N PRO A 36 -14.17 -3.83 -10.83
CA PRO A 36 -14.38 -3.91 -12.27
C PRO A 36 -14.82 -5.32 -12.69
N ASP A 37 -15.73 -5.41 -13.67
CA ASP A 37 -16.29 -6.68 -14.14
C ASP A 37 -15.22 -7.70 -14.54
N CYS A 38 -14.12 -7.22 -15.13
CA CYS A 38 -13.01 -8.07 -15.57
C CYS A 38 -12.28 -8.79 -14.42
N VAL A 39 -12.45 -8.36 -13.18
CA VAL A 39 -11.86 -8.98 -11.98
C VAL A 39 -12.90 -9.42 -10.94
N ARG A 40 -14.18 -9.38 -11.30
CA ARG A 40 -15.29 -9.75 -10.41
C ARG A 40 -15.22 -11.18 -9.88
N GLN A 41 -14.63 -12.10 -10.66
CA GLN A 41 -14.37 -13.48 -10.22
C GLN A 41 -13.49 -13.59 -8.97
N TYR A 42 -12.76 -12.52 -8.62
CA TYR A 42 -11.87 -12.47 -7.45
C TYR A 42 -12.48 -11.73 -6.26
N ALA A 43 -13.78 -11.42 -6.26
CA ALA A 43 -14.42 -10.62 -5.19
C ALA A 43 -14.25 -11.16 -3.76
N GLY A 44 -13.97 -12.47 -3.59
CA GLY A 44 -13.68 -13.08 -2.29
C GLY A 44 -12.24 -12.90 -1.77
N GLU A 45 -11.35 -12.33 -2.57
CA GLU A 45 -9.96 -12.04 -2.19
C GLU A 45 -9.82 -10.63 -1.60
N PRO A 46 -8.77 -10.34 -0.80
CA PRO A 46 -8.58 -8.99 -0.28
C PRO A 46 -8.27 -8.01 -1.42
N LEU A 47 -8.71 -6.76 -1.28
CA LEU A 47 -8.64 -5.72 -2.32
C LEU A 47 -7.28 -5.63 -3.05
N TYR A 48 -6.16 -5.73 -2.35
CA TYR A 48 -4.84 -5.67 -2.99
C TYR A 48 -4.59 -6.81 -3.99
N ILE A 49 -5.19 -7.99 -3.78
CA ILE A 49 -5.10 -9.12 -4.70
C ILE A 49 -6.00 -8.89 -5.92
N ILE A 50 -7.20 -8.38 -5.73
CA ILE A 50 -8.11 -8.01 -6.82
C ILE A 50 -7.44 -6.97 -7.73
N VAL A 51 -6.84 -5.93 -7.12
CA VAL A 51 -6.06 -4.91 -7.84
C VAL A 51 -4.86 -5.53 -8.56
N ALA A 52 -4.17 -6.50 -7.95
CA ALA A 52 -3.07 -7.19 -8.61
C ALA A 52 -3.53 -7.97 -9.86
N HIS A 53 -4.66 -8.68 -9.78
CA HIS A 53 -5.25 -9.35 -10.94
C HIS A 53 -5.63 -8.36 -12.04
N TRP A 54 -6.18 -7.21 -11.66
CA TRP A 54 -6.51 -6.16 -12.61
C TRP A 54 -5.26 -5.61 -13.31
N CYS A 55 -4.19 -5.35 -12.55
CA CYS A 55 -2.91 -4.90 -13.13
C CYS A 55 -2.31 -5.91 -14.11
N VAL A 56 -2.46 -7.23 -13.87
CA VAL A 56 -2.01 -8.26 -14.82
C VAL A 56 -2.76 -8.17 -16.15
N GLN A 57 -4.04 -7.83 -16.13
CA GLN A 57 -4.84 -7.67 -17.35
C GLN A 57 -4.46 -6.42 -18.15
N GLN A 58 -3.94 -5.38 -17.50
CA GLN A 58 -3.46 -4.17 -18.18
C GLN A 58 -2.19 -4.41 -19.00
N GLN A 59 -1.35 -5.38 -18.60
CA GLN A 59 -0.05 -5.68 -19.24
C GLN A 59 0.85 -4.45 -19.46
N ASP A 60 0.71 -3.43 -18.62
CA ASP A 60 1.44 -2.17 -18.72
C ASP A 60 1.80 -1.64 -17.32
N TRP A 61 2.60 -0.57 -17.28
CA TRP A 61 2.92 0.17 -16.07
C TRP A 61 1.70 0.91 -15.56
N VAL A 62 1.26 0.54 -14.36
CA VAL A 62 0.07 1.10 -13.73
C VAL A 62 0.46 2.07 -12.62
N GLY A 63 -0.07 3.29 -12.68
CA GLY A 63 0.04 4.30 -11.64
C GLY A 63 -1.13 4.27 -10.63
N HIS A 64 -0.97 4.98 -9.52
CA HIS A 64 -2.02 5.07 -8.49
C HIS A 64 -3.30 5.75 -8.99
N ASN A 65 -3.21 6.67 -9.96
CA ASN A 65 -4.38 7.34 -10.54
C ASN A 65 -5.26 6.36 -11.32
N GLN A 66 -4.67 5.49 -12.13
CA GLN A 66 -5.43 4.48 -12.90
C GLN A 66 -6.14 3.49 -11.97
N ILE A 67 -5.49 3.10 -10.87
CA ILE A 67 -6.12 2.23 -9.84
C ILE A 67 -7.26 2.97 -9.13
N SER A 68 -7.04 4.25 -8.79
CA SER A 68 -8.03 5.11 -8.15
C SER A 68 -9.30 5.23 -8.99
N GLU A 69 -9.13 5.45 -10.30
CA GLU A 69 -10.22 5.53 -11.27
C GLU A 69 -10.93 4.20 -11.45
N ALA A 70 -10.19 3.10 -11.70
CA ALA A 70 -10.79 1.80 -11.95
C ALA A 70 -11.58 1.23 -10.77
N PHE A 71 -11.11 1.46 -9.54
CA PHE A 71 -11.72 0.92 -8.32
C PHE A 71 -12.57 1.94 -7.56
N HIS A 72 -12.69 3.17 -8.08
CA HIS A 72 -13.36 4.29 -7.42
C HIS A 72 -12.89 4.50 -5.96
N ILE A 73 -11.59 4.38 -5.72
CA ILE A 73 -10.97 4.60 -4.41
C ILE A 73 -10.17 5.91 -4.42
N THR A 74 -9.83 6.42 -3.23
CA THR A 74 -8.94 7.59 -3.12
C THR A 74 -7.54 7.32 -3.67
N THR A 75 -6.92 8.33 -4.29
CA THR A 75 -5.53 8.28 -4.79
C THR A 75 -4.52 7.90 -3.70
N ARG A 76 -4.77 8.37 -2.47
CA ARG A 76 -4.00 8.00 -1.27
C ARG A 76 -4.07 6.49 -1.00
N ARG A 77 -5.26 5.90 -1.04
CA ARG A 77 -5.46 4.47 -0.83
C ARG A 77 -4.83 3.64 -1.95
N ALA A 78 -4.96 4.07 -3.20
CA ALA A 78 -4.29 3.45 -4.34
C ALA A 78 -2.75 3.46 -4.19
N SER A 79 -2.17 4.57 -3.72
CA SER A 79 -0.74 4.67 -3.44
C SER A 79 -0.28 3.70 -2.33
N PHE A 80 -1.10 3.54 -1.29
CA PHE A 80 -0.86 2.55 -0.25
C PHE A 80 -0.90 1.12 -0.81
N LEU A 81 -1.88 0.82 -1.67
CA LEU A 81 -1.98 -0.49 -2.32
C LEU A 81 -0.74 -0.82 -3.15
N ILE A 82 -0.22 0.11 -3.96
CA ILE A 82 1.03 -0.07 -4.69
C ILE A 82 2.19 -0.40 -3.74
N SER A 83 2.32 0.37 -2.66
CA SER A 83 3.35 0.12 -1.65
C SER A 83 3.20 -1.25 -0.98
N TYR A 84 1.94 -1.66 -0.75
CA TYR A 84 1.60 -2.95 -0.14
C TYR A 84 1.93 -4.12 -1.05
N LEU A 85 1.62 -4.02 -2.35
CA LEU A 85 1.96 -5.02 -3.37
C LEU A 85 3.46 -5.32 -3.37
N ARG A 86 4.29 -4.26 -3.35
CA ARG A 86 5.75 -4.38 -3.27
C ARG A 86 6.24 -5.19 -2.06
N SER A 87 5.54 -5.06 -0.92
CA SER A 87 5.89 -5.77 0.32
C SER A 87 5.47 -7.25 0.33
N LYS A 88 4.44 -7.62 -0.44
CA LYS A 88 3.80 -8.96 -0.39
C LYS A 88 4.29 -9.89 -1.51
N LYS A 89 5.61 -10.06 -1.59
CA LYS A 89 6.29 -10.92 -2.59
C LYS A 89 5.87 -12.39 -2.59
N LYS A 90 5.27 -12.87 -1.50
CA LYS A 90 4.76 -14.26 -1.38
C LYS A 90 3.51 -14.52 -2.22
N ARG A 91 2.72 -13.48 -2.49
CA ARG A 91 1.45 -13.60 -3.25
C ARG A 91 1.48 -12.85 -4.57
N VAL A 92 2.30 -11.81 -4.70
CA VAL A 92 2.35 -11.00 -5.92
C VAL A 92 3.78 -10.82 -6.38
N ALA A 93 4.05 -11.18 -7.64
CA ALA A 93 5.30 -10.86 -8.31
C ALA A 93 5.11 -9.57 -9.12
N CYS A 94 5.75 -8.48 -8.68
CA CYS A 94 5.66 -7.18 -9.32
C CYS A 94 7.02 -6.48 -9.38
N VAL A 95 7.17 -5.60 -10.37
CA VAL A 95 8.28 -4.66 -10.51
C VAL A 95 7.74 -3.26 -10.22
N CYS A 96 8.53 -2.42 -9.57
CA CYS A 96 8.16 -1.04 -9.29
C CYS A 96 9.22 -0.11 -9.88
N ARG A 97 8.80 1.01 -10.46
CA ARG A 97 9.70 2.05 -10.93
C ARG A 97 9.30 3.42 -10.39
N HIS A 98 10.29 4.30 -10.29
CA HIS A 98 10.10 5.71 -9.98
C HIS A 98 10.49 6.50 -11.22
N GLN A 99 9.51 7.15 -11.86
CA GLN A 99 9.77 8.05 -12.97
C GLN A 99 9.89 9.48 -12.43
N ALA A 100 11.03 10.10 -12.65
CA ALA A 100 11.19 11.53 -12.42
C ALA A 100 10.56 12.29 -13.59
N LEU A 101 9.58 13.12 -13.29
CA LEU A 101 8.98 14.02 -14.26
C LEU A 101 9.83 15.29 -14.42
N PRO A 102 9.69 16.01 -15.54
CA PRO A 102 10.37 17.29 -15.77
C PRO A 102 10.11 18.33 -14.68
N ASN A 103 8.95 18.25 -14.02
CA ASN A 103 8.54 19.16 -12.94
C ASN A 103 9.08 18.76 -11.55
N LYS A 104 10.13 17.92 -11.47
CA LYS A 104 10.69 17.37 -10.22
C LYS A 104 9.72 16.51 -9.40
N ALA A 105 8.50 16.25 -9.88
CA ALA A 105 7.59 15.30 -9.25
C ALA A 105 8.00 13.87 -9.59
N ARG A 106 7.67 12.93 -8.70
CA ARG A 106 7.93 11.51 -8.89
C ARG A 106 6.63 10.77 -9.14
N ARG A 107 6.58 9.98 -10.21
CA ARG A 107 5.49 9.03 -10.47
C ARG A 107 5.91 7.65 -10.03
N TYR A 108 5.05 7.04 -9.20
CA TYR A 108 5.19 5.67 -8.73
C TYR A 108 4.32 4.78 -9.61
N GLU A 109 4.97 3.84 -10.28
CA GLU A 109 4.30 2.90 -11.18
C GLU A 109 4.70 1.46 -10.83
N VAL A 110 3.74 0.56 -11.01
CA VAL A 110 3.88 -0.86 -10.74
C VAL A 110 3.54 -1.65 -12.00
N TYR A 111 4.37 -2.65 -12.28
CA TYR A 111 4.09 -3.67 -13.29
C TYR A 111 3.92 -5.00 -12.58
N VAL A 112 2.72 -5.59 -12.64
CA VAL A 112 2.44 -6.88 -12.01
C VAL A 112 2.64 -7.99 -13.03
N ILE A 113 3.61 -8.87 -12.78
CA ILE A 113 3.96 -9.98 -13.68
C ILE A 113 2.93 -11.11 -13.52
N ARG A 114 2.68 -11.52 -12.28
CA ARG A 114 1.73 -12.57 -11.95
C ARG A 114 1.29 -12.52 -10.49
N VAL A 115 0.08 -13.00 -10.24
CA VAL A 115 -0.45 -13.26 -8.90
C VAL A 115 -0.33 -14.75 -8.62
N LEU A 116 0.31 -15.08 -7.50
CA LEU A 116 0.45 -16.46 -7.03
C LEU A 116 -0.81 -16.84 -6.25
N GLU A 117 -1.23 -18.09 -6.41
CA GLU A 117 -2.33 -18.65 -5.64
C GLU A 117 -2.06 -18.53 -4.15
N ARG A 118 -3.15 -18.50 -3.38
CA ARG A 118 -3.06 -18.57 -1.93
C ARG A 118 -2.28 -19.86 -1.61
N PRO A 119 -1.10 -19.76 -0.95
CA PRO A 119 -0.43 -20.97 -0.52
C PRO A 119 -1.45 -21.71 0.35
N SER A 120 -1.72 -22.97 0.04
CA SER A 120 -2.61 -23.76 0.88
C SER A 120 -2.10 -23.59 2.30
N PRO A 121 -2.99 -23.40 3.30
CA PRO A 121 -2.54 -23.52 4.66
C PRO A 121 -2.03 -24.95 4.75
N ALA A 122 -0.72 -25.15 4.60
CA ALA A 122 -0.08 -26.38 4.97
C ALA A 122 -0.62 -26.60 6.37
N ARG A 123 -1.47 -27.63 6.51
CA ARG A 123 -1.98 -28.09 7.78
C ARG A 123 -0.71 -28.42 8.53
N ARG A 124 -0.19 -27.42 9.26
CA ARG A 124 0.73 -27.66 10.35
C ARG A 124 -0.15 -28.50 11.23
N GLU A 125 0.01 -29.82 11.16
CA GLU A 125 -0.30 -30.66 12.29
C GLU A 125 0.34 -29.94 13.45
N LYS A 126 -0.50 -29.30 14.24
CA LYS A 126 -0.07 -28.52 15.38
C LYS A 126 0.55 -29.58 16.27
N PRO A 127 1.89 -29.64 16.44
CA PRO A 127 2.40 -30.47 17.52
C PRO A 127 1.66 -30.00 18.77
N PRO A 128 1.19 -30.90 19.65
CA PRO A 128 0.39 -30.54 20.79
C PRO A 128 1.08 -29.38 21.50
N SER A 129 0.47 -28.20 21.40
CA SER A 129 1.06 -27.00 22.00
C SER A 129 1.17 -27.30 23.49
N PRO A 130 2.34 -27.18 24.12
CA PRO A 130 2.42 -27.29 25.57
C PRO A 130 1.40 -26.32 26.17
N PRO A 131 0.73 -26.68 27.28
CA PRO A 131 -0.31 -25.86 27.86
C PRO A 131 0.22 -24.44 27.98
N VAL A 132 -0.53 -23.49 27.40
CA VAL A 132 -0.19 -22.07 27.48
C VAL A 132 -0.15 -21.76 28.97
N SER A 133 1.05 -21.70 29.53
CA SER A 133 1.28 -21.09 30.82
C SER A 133 0.80 -19.66 30.64
N ARG A 134 -0.38 -19.39 31.17
CA ARG A 134 -0.91 -18.05 31.36
C ARG A 134 0.02 -17.41 32.40
N ARG A 135 1.22 -17.02 31.96
CA ARG A 135 2.06 -16.07 32.67
C ARG A 135 1.25 -14.79 32.69
N ARG A 136 0.44 -14.67 33.74
CA ARG A 136 -0.06 -13.42 34.27
C ARG A 136 1.16 -12.52 34.31
N THR A 137 1.21 -11.52 33.44
CA THR A 137 2.24 -10.48 33.48
C THR A 137 2.05 -9.76 34.80
N GLY A 138 2.72 -10.27 35.83
CA GLY A 138 2.83 -9.62 37.12
C GLY A 138 3.71 -8.41 36.93
N ASN A 139 3.12 -7.23 37.10
CA ASN A 139 3.78 -5.99 37.42
C ASN A 139 5.01 -5.63 36.54
N ALA A 140 4.78 -5.37 35.24
CA ALA A 140 5.77 -4.61 34.48
C ALA A 140 5.69 -3.15 34.96
N ASN A 141 6.64 -2.72 35.78
CA ASN A 141 6.78 -1.33 36.18
C ASN A 141 7.02 -0.47 34.92
N ASN A 142 5.93 0.08 34.36
CA ASN A 142 5.93 0.97 33.19
C ASN A 142 6.69 2.28 33.44
N ALA A 143 7.09 2.55 34.69
CA ALA A 143 7.91 3.70 35.07
C ALA A 143 9.25 3.72 34.31
N LEU A 144 9.96 2.58 34.22
CA LEU A 144 11.23 2.51 33.51
C LEU A 144 11.07 2.74 32.00
N ALA A 145 9.99 2.21 31.40
CA ALA A 145 9.70 2.41 29.98
C ALA A 145 9.33 3.88 29.68
N ASN A 146 8.52 4.49 30.53
CA ASN A 146 8.14 5.90 30.41
C ASN A 146 9.31 6.85 30.67
N ASP A 147 10.17 6.57 31.67
CA ASP A 147 11.35 7.39 31.94
C ASP A 147 12.36 7.32 30.80
N LEU A 148 12.56 6.15 30.21
CA LEU A 148 13.40 5.99 29.04
C LEU A 148 12.86 6.81 27.86
N TRP A 149 11.54 6.74 27.61
CA TRP A 149 10.88 7.51 26.57
C TRP A 149 11.00 9.03 26.81
N ASN A 150 10.73 9.49 28.02
CA ASN A 150 10.82 10.88 28.41
C ASN A 150 12.26 11.43 28.27
N ARG A 151 13.28 10.63 28.64
CA ARG A 151 14.69 10.98 28.48
C ARG A 151 15.07 11.12 27.00
N LEU A 152 14.59 10.24 26.14
CA LEU A 152 14.82 10.31 24.70
C LEU A 152 14.14 11.54 24.07
N CYS A 153 12.92 11.88 24.50
CA CYS A 153 12.24 13.10 24.07
C CYS A 153 12.97 14.37 24.51
N ARG A 154 13.47 14.42 25.76
CA ARG A 154 14.25 15.55 26.27
C ARG A 154 15.56 15.74 25.51
N ASN A 155 16.29 14.66 25.21
CA ASN A 155 17.55 14.71 24.47
C ASN A 155 17.40 15.13 22.99
N ARG A 156 16.20 15.06 22.41
CA ARG A 156 15.93 15.60 21.06
C ARG A 156 15.68 17.11 21.08
N ASN A 157 15.27 17.66 22.21
CA ASN A 157 15.01 19.09 22.38
C ASN A 157 16.23 19.89 22.89
N THR A 158 17.31 19.23 23.34
CA THR A 158 18.54 19.90 23.78
C THR A 158 19.42 20.38 22.62
N GLY A 159 19.20 19.87 21.40
CA GLY A 159 19.88 20.34 20.18
C GLY A 159 19.45 21.74 19.71
N THR A 160 18.37 22.29 20.26
CA THR A 160 17.85 23.63 19.91
C THR A 160 18.26 24.73 20.90
N ILE A 161 18.85 24.41 22.06
CA ILE A 161 19.22 25.41 23.08
C ILE A 161 20.66 25.91 22.90
N LEU A 162 21.58 25.10 22.35
CA LEU A 162 22.97 25.50 22.08
C LEU A 162 23.14 26.54 20.94
N LYS A 163 22.05 27.03 20.35
CA LYS A 163 22.07 28.12 19.36
C LYS A 163 21.68 29.48 19.93
N LYS A 164 21.31 29.59 21.21
CA LYS A 164 20.83 30.85 21.81
C LYS A 164 21.82 31.55 22.75
N GLU A 165 22.97 30.95 23.05
CA GLU A 165 23.99 31.52 23.95
C GLU A 165 25.18 32.18 23.22
N LYS A 166 25.10 32.42 21.91
CA LYS A 166 26.19 33.07 21.14
C LYS A 166 25.94 34.51 20.72
N ASP A 167 24.86 35.14 21.20
CA ASP A 167 24.48 36.50 20.79
C ASP A 167 24.42 37.52 21.96
N ASP A 168 25.04 37.26 23.12
CA ASP A 168 25.04 38.19 24.27
C ASP A 168 26.47 38.47 24.83
N ASP A 169 27.45 38.69 23.95
CA ASP A 169 28.71 39.35 24.33
C ASP A 169 28.88 40.62 23.46
N GLY A 170 28.31 41.73 23.94
CA GLY A 170 28.49 43.04 23.30
C GLY A 170 27.76 44.16 24.00
N ILE A 171 28.39 44.75 25.03
CA ILE A 171 28.52 46.20 25.30
C ILE A 171 29.73 46.37 26.23
#